data_AF-A0A369TC38-F1
#
_entry.id   AF-A0A369TC38-F1
#
_cell.length_a   1.000
_cell.length_b   1.000
_cell.length_c   1.000
_cell.angle_alpha   90.00
_cell.angle_beta   90.00
_cell.angle_gamma   90.00
#
_symmetry.space_group_name_H-M   'P 1'
#
loop_
_entity.id
_entity.type
_entity.pdbx_description
1 polymer ?
#
loop_
_entity_poly.entity_id
_entity_poly.type
_entity_poly.pdbx_seq_one_letter_code
_entity_poly.pdbx_strand_id
1 'polypeptide(L)' 'MGGKTRLLTAVALSAAMLAIAGCNEQEQGRVLYHDKGVYQGEPDSPLADETVDTLRQRALNQRG' A
#
# COMPACT_ATOMS: atom_id res chain seq x y z
N MET A 1 -41.05 11.47 -19.03
CA MET A 1 -39.97 10.45 -19.10
C MET A 1 -38.80 10.78 -18.14
N GLY A 2 -39.06 11.22 -16.90
CA GLY A 2 -37.98 11.77 -16.05
C GLY A 2 -37.48 10.85 -14.93
N GLY A 3 -38.40 10.21 -14.19
CA GLY A 3 -38.06 9.54 -12.92
C GLY A 3 -37.24 8.26 -13.08
N LYS A 4 -37.64 7.37 -13.99
CA LYS A 4 -36.97 6.07 -14.19
C LYS A 4 -35.56 6.24 -14.77
N THR A 5 -35.38 7.17 -15.71
CA THR A 5 -34.08 7.48 -16.30
C THR A 5 -33.12 8.10 -15.28
N ARG A 6 -33.62 8.97 -14.40
CA ARG A 6 -32.84 9.55 -13.28
C ARG A 6 -32.46 8.49 -12.25
N LEU A 7 -33.35 7.55 -11.97
CA LEU A 7 -33.07 6.46 -11.02
C LEU A 7 -32.00 5.51 -11.58
N LEU A 8 -32.11 5.13 -12.86
CA LEU A 8 -31.13 4.28 -13.53
C LEU A 8 -29.75 4.95 -13.62
N THR A 9 -29.69 6.25 -13.91
CA THR A 9 -28.41 6.98 -13.90
C THR A 9 -27.80 7.06 -12.51
N ALA A 10 -28.60 7.30 -11.46
CA ALA A 10 -28.09 7.29 -10.09
C ALA A 10 -27.51 5.93 -9.69
N VAL A 11 -28.18 4.83 -10.04
CA VAL A 11 -27.71 3.45 -9.75
C VAL A 11 -26.43 3.12 -10.52
N ALA A 12 -26.36 3.51 -11.80
CA ALA A 12 -25.15 3.29 -12.60
C ALA A 12 -23.95 4.07 -12.04
N LEU A 13 -24.17 5.31 -11.59
CA LEU A 13 -23.09 6.14 -11.04
C LEU A 13 -22.56 5.60 -9.72
N SER A 14 -23.45 5.15 -8.83
CA SER A 14 -23.04 4.58 -7.54
C SER A 14 -22.31 3.24 -7.71
N ALA A 15 -22.76 2.39 -8.62
CA ALA A 15 -22.06 1.14 -8.96
C ALA A 15 -20.64 1.42 -9.53
N ALA A 16 -20.52 2.43 -10.40
CA ALA A 16 -19.21 2.84 -10.93
C ALA A 16 -18.28 3.39 -9.84
N MET A 17 -18.80 4.20 -8.92
CA MET A 17 -18.01 4.74 -7.79
C MET A 17 -17.49 3.63 -6.87
N LEU A 18 -18.31 2.61 -6.58
CA LEU A 18 -17.88 1.45 -5.79
C LEU A 18 -16.84 0.59 -6.53
N ALA A 19 -16.94 0.48 -7.85
CA ALA A 19 -15.95 -0.25 -8.65
C ALA A 19 -14.58 0.46 -8.73
N ILE A 20 -14.55 1.80 -8.59
CA ILE A 20 -13.31 2.59 -8.63
C ILE A 20 -12.70 2.78 -7.24
N ALA A 21 -13.44 2.48 -6.16
CA ALA A 21 -12.92 2.48 -4.80
C ALA A 21 -11.89 1.33 -4.62
N GLY A 22 -10.64 1.63 -5.02
CA GLY A 22 -9.41 0.84 -4.90
C GLY A 22 -9.55 -0.64 -4.52
N CYS A 23 -9.49 -1.53 -5.52
CA CYS A 23 -9.51 -3.00 -5.34
C CYS A 23 -8.37 -3.59 -4.49
N ASN A 24 -7.42 -2.78 -4.00
CA ASN A 24 -6.35 -3.25 -3.14
C ASN A 24 -6.56 -2.76 -1.71
N GLU A 25 -7.19 -3.60 -0.90
CA GLU A 25 -7.43 -3.35 0.53
C GLU A 25 -6.12 -3.07 1.29
N GLN A 26 -5.00 -3.65 0.85
CA GLN A 26 -3.69 -3.42 1.49
C GLN A 26 -3.16 -2.00 1.25
N GLU A 27 -3.65 -1.30 0.24
CA GLU A 27 -3.29 0.08 -0.06
C GLU A 27 -4.21 1.10 0.62
N GLN A 28 -5.39 0.66 1.10
CA GLN A 28 -6.32 1.53 1.80
C GLN A 28 -5.84 1.77 3.25
N GLY A 29 -5.68 3.03 3.65
CA GLY A 29 -5.29 3.38 5.02
C GLY A 29 -3.78 3.35 5.29
N ARG A 30 -2.94 3.14 4.27
CA ARG A 30 -1.49 3.34 4.42
C ARG A 30 -1.18 4.81 4.64
N VAL A 31 -0.23 5.07 5.54
CA VAL A 31 0.31 6.41 5.72
C VAL A 31 1.05 6.79 4.44
N LEU A 32 0.56 7.81 3.72
CA LEU A 32 1.23 8.38 2.55
C LEU A 32 2.13 9.57 2.91
N TYR A 33 1.94 10.13 4.10
CA TYR A 33 2.66 11.29 4.61
C TYR A 33 3.35 10.94 5.91
N HIS A 34 4.66 10.74 5.83
CA HIS A 34 5.50 10.49 7.00
C HIS A 34 6.09 11.80 7.51
N ASP A 35 6.16 11.94 8.83
CA ASP A 35 6.96 13.01 9.43
C ASP A 35 8.43 12.82 9.05
N LYS A 36 9.11 13.92 8.75
CA LYS A 36 10.51 13.85 8.29
C LYS A 36 11.37 13.20 9.37
N GLY A 37 12.07 12.14 8.99
CA GLY A 37 12.93 11.38 9.89
C GLY A 37 12.19 10.37 10.79
N VAL A 38 10.87 10.20 10.62
CA VAL A 38 10.07 9.23 11.36
C VAL A 38 9.51 8.20 10.40
N TYR A 39 9.97 6.96 10.54
CA TYR A 39 9.31 5.83 9.91
C TYR A 39 8.20 5.35 10.83
N GLN A 40 6.97 5.44 10.34
CA GLN A 40 5.78 5.02 11.08
C GLN A 40 5.54 3.54 10.81
N GLY A 41 5.37 2.74 11.87
CA GLY A 41 5.21 1.29 11.80
C GLY A 41 5.73 0.61 13.06
N GLU A 42 5.60 -0.72 13.11
CA GLU A 42 6.25 -1.51 14.15
C GLU A 42 7.78 -1.42 14.00
N PRO A 43 8.54 -1.41 15.10
CA PRO A 43 9.99 -1.50 15.04
C PRO A 43 10.44 -2.76 14.30
N ASP A 44 11.51 -2.61 13.51
CA ASP A 44 12.12 -3.77 12.85
C ASP A 44 12.60 -4.78 13.90
N SER A 45 12.44 -6.05 13.57
CA SER A 45 13.03 -7.13 14.37
C SER A 45 14.55 -7.12 14.19
N PRO A 46 15.34 -7.30 15.27
CA PRO A 46 16.78 -7.41 15.13
C PRO A 46 17.14 -8.62 14.27
N LEU A 47 18.16 -8.46 13.42
CA LEU A 47 18.71 -9.56 12.64
C LEU A 47 19.55 -10.47 13.53
N ALA A 48 19.49 -11.77 13.27
CA ALA A 48 20.39 -12.72 13.88
C ALA A 48 21.82 -12.60 13.31
N ASP A 49 22.83 -12.91 14.13
CA ASP A 49 24.25 -12.68 13.79
C ASP A 49 24.66 -13.42 12.51
N GLU A 50 24.18 -14.65 12.31
CA GLU A 50 24.47 -15.44 11.11
C GLU A 50 23.88 -14.81 9.84
N THR A 51 22.75 -14.11 9.98
CA THR A 51 22.12 -13.37 8.88
C THR A 51 22.95 -12.13 8.55
N VAL A 52 23.40 -11.40 9.56
CA VAL A 52 24.28 -10.23 9.39
C VAL A 52 25.58 -10.62 8.68
N ASP A 53 26.20 -11.73 9.07
CA ASP A 53 27.44 -12.22 8.44
C ASP A 53 27.23 -12.62 6.98
N THR A 54 26.13 -13.31 6.68
CA THR A 54 25.76 -13.67 5.31
C THR A 54 25.58 -12.43 4.44
N LEU A 55 24.89 -11.40 4.95
CA LEU A 55 24.69 -10.14 4.24
C LEU A 55 26.02 -9.41 3.99
N ARG A 56 26.93 -9.42 4.98
CA ARG A 56 28.26 -8.83 4.84
C ARG A 56 29.07 -9.50 3.72
N GLN A 57 29.09 -10.83 3.67
CA GLN A 57 29.77 -11.57 2.60
C GLN A 57 29.17 -11.25 1.22
N ARG A 58 27.83 -11.18 1.12
CA ARG A 58 27.16 -10.77 -0.13
C ARG A 58 27.57 -9.37 -0.57
N ALA A 59 27.68 -8.42 0.35
CA ALA A 59 28.08 -7.06 0.03
C ALA A 59 29.53 -6.97 -0.47
N LEU A 60 30.44 -7.77 0.09
CA LEU A 60 31.82 -7.87 -0.39
C LEU A 60 31.88 -8.39 -1.84
N ASN A 61 31.09 -9.42 -2.15
CA ASN A 61 31.04 -9.99 -3.50
C ASN A 61 30.44 -9.03 -4.54
N GLN A 62 29.63 -8.07 -4.11
CA GLN A 62 29.02 -7.06 -5.00
C GLN A 62 29.93 -5.85 -5.24
N ARG A 63 31.06 -5.72 -4.52
CA ARG A 63 31.91 -4.52 -4.58
C ARG A 63 32.89 -4.48 -5.75
N GLY A 64 33.04 -5.57 -6.51
CA GLY A 64 33.94 -5.65 -7.68
C GLY A 64 35.40 -5.86 -7.31
#